data_AF-A0A2V6QU91-F1
#
_entry.id   AF-A0A2V6QU91-F1
#
_cell.length_a   1.000
_cell.length_b   1.000
_cell.length_c   1.000
_cell.angle_alpha   90.00
_cell.angle_beta   90.00
_cell.angle_gamma   90.00
#
_symmetry.space_group_name_H-M   'P 1'
#
loop_
_entity.id
_entity.type
_entity.pdbx_description
1 polymer ?
#
loop_
_entity_poly.entity_id
_entity_poly.type
_entity_poly.pdbx_seq_one_letter_code
_entity_poly.pdbx_strand_id
1 'polypeptide(L)'
;LGYEPHTLVRIDYVPTLGDWKTAWDLIQFEGFLKTPMTLQFTWQGADSALAAPLVLDLVRLVDLAASRGERGGLGHLAFFFKSPVSCEVHDLAEQYALLCQHVKGA
;
A
#
# COMPACT_ATOMS: atom_id res chain seq x y z
N LEU A 1 0.79 -14.05 0.20
CA LEU A 1 0.94 -15.25 -0.66
C LEU A 1 0.98 -16.56 0.13
N GLY A 2 1.41 -16.58 1.40
CA GLY A 2 1.51 -17.81 2.19
C GLY A 2 2.79 -18.61 1.93
N TYR A 3 3.69 -18.09 1.08
CA TYR A 3 5.03 -18.57 0.81
C TYR A 3 5.93 -17.37 0.46
N GLU A 4 7.24 -17.60 0.42
CA GLU A 4 8.25 -16.58 0.15
C GLU A 4 8.84 -16.74 -1.25
N PRO A 5 8.42 -15.95 -2.25
CA PRO A 5 9.08 -15.94 -3.56
C PRO A 5 10.47 -15.29 -3.45
N HIS A 6 11.35 -15.61 -4.40
CA HIS A 6 12.59 -14.85 -4.56
C HIS A 6 12.25 -13.40 -4.93
N THR A 7 12.76 -12.43 -4.17
CA THR A 7 12.52 -11.00 -4.39
C THR A 7 13.82 -10.23 -4.37
N LEU A 8 13.86 -9.13 -5.12
CA LEU A 8 14.90 -8.13 -5.06
C LEU A 8 14.23 -6.75 -5.08
N VAL A 9 14.49 -5.94 -4.06
CA VAL A 9 14.03 -4.56 -3.99
C VAL A 9 15.26 -3.65 -3.90
N ARG A 10 15.34 -2.67 -4.80
CA ARG A 10 16.43 -1.71 -4.87
C ARG A 10 15.88 -0.32 -5.10
N ILE A 11 16.55 0.67 -4.52
CA ILE A 11 16.28 2.09 -4.74
C ILE A 11 17.61 2.72 -5.11
N ASP A 12 17.71 3.26 -6.31
CA ASP A 12 18.89 3.96 -6.80
C ASP A 12 18.58 5.46 -6.90
N TYR A 13 19.52 6.32 -6.47
CA TYR A 13 19.36 7.77 -6.57
C TYR A 13 19.69 8.26 -7.98
N VAL A 14 18.70 8.90 -8.62
CA VAL A 14 18.84 9.47 -9.96
C VAL A 14 18.48 10.97 -9.90
N PRO A 15 19.48 11.86 -9.76
CA PRO A 15 19.24 13.29 -9.48
C PRO A 15 18.31 13.98 -10.49
N THR A 16 18.37 13.58 -11.76
CA THR A 16 17.60 14.18 -12.85
C THR A 16 16.10 13.94 -12.75
N LEU A 17 15.65 12.96 -11.96
CA LEU A 17 14.25 12.65 -11.80
C LEU A 17 13.53 13.56 -10.81
N GLY A 18 14.24 14.22 -9.88
CA GLY A 18 13.60 15.01 -8.82
C GLY A 18 12.56 14.18 -8.05
N ASP A 19 11.32 14.67 -7.96
CA ASP A 19 10.19 13.98 -7.31
C ASP A 19 9.49 12.93 -8.21
N TRP A 20 9.85 12.84 -9.49
CA TRP A 20 9.28 11.87 -10.43
C TRP A 20 9.90 10.49 -10.23
N LYS A 21 9.32 9.71 -9.32
CA LYS A 21 9.72 8.33 -9.11
C LYS A 21 9.40 7.48 -10.35
N THR A 22 10.37 6.64 -10.72
CA THR A 22 10.16 5.52 -11.63
C THR A 22 10.37 4.21 -10.87
N ALA A 23 9.41 3.29 -10.95
CA ALA A 23 9.55 1.91 -10.49
C ALA A 23 9.40 0.95 -11.67
N TRP A 24 10.25 -0.08 -11.68
CA TRP A 24 10.23 -1.15 -12.67
C TRP A 24 10.09 -2.47 -11.95
N ASP A 25 9.04 -3.22 -12.30
CA ASP A 25 8.70 -4.47 -11.65
C ASP A 25 8.67 -5.58 -12.70
N LEU A 26 9.39 -6.66 -12.42
CA LEU A 26 9.41 -7.89 -13.19
C LEU A 26 8.92 -9.04 -12.31
N ILE A 27 7.77 -9.61 -12.66
CA ILE A 27 7.12 -10.70 -11.93
C ILE A 27 7.16 -11.94 -12.81
N GLN A 28 7.85 -12.98 -12.33
CA GLN A 28 7.86 -14.30 -12.96
C GLN A 28 6.94 -15.24 -12.17
N PHE A 29 6.09 -15.97 -12.88
CA PHE A 29 5.10 -16.85 -12.25
C PHE A 29 4.80 -18.07 -13.12
N GLU A 30 4.24 -19.12 -12.51
CA GLU A 30 3.80 -20.33 -13.21
C GLU A 30 2.26 -20.38 -13.29
N GLY A 31 1.74 -20.82 -14.43
CA GLY A 31 0.31 -21.07 -14.62
C GLY A 31 -0.01 -22.56 -14.77
N PHE A 32 -1.02 -22.85 -15.60
CA PHE A 32 -1.43 -24.22 -15.88
C PHE A 32 -0.26 -25.08 -16.38
N LEU A 33 -0.14 -26.30 -15.87
CA LEU A 33 0.95 -27.25 -16.17
C LEU A 33 2.37 -26.70 -15.90
N LYS A 34 2.51 -25.82 -14.90
CA LYS A 34 3.79 -25.16 -14.56
C LYS A 34 4.38 -24.36 -15.72
N THR A 35 3.53 -23.85 -16.60
CA THR A 35 3.98 -23.04 -17.73
C THR A 35 4.51 -21.71 -17.20
N PRO A 36 5.80 -21.39 -17.44
CA PRO A 36 6.38 -20.15 -16.96
C PRO A 36 5.85 -18.96 -17.77
N MET A 37 5.54 -17.87 -17.06
CA MET A 37 5.06 -16.62 -17.61
C MET A 37 5.77 -15.45 -16.92
N THR A 38 5.62 -14.27 -17.50
CA THR A 38 6.21 -13.04 -16.98
C THR A 38 5.25 -11.88 -17.17
N LEU A 39 5.14 -11.05 -16.14
CA LEU A 39 4.47 -9.76 -16.17
C LEU A 39 5.51 -8.69 -15.84
N GLN A 40 5.61 -7.66 -16.67
CA GLN A 40 6.42 -6.50 -16.39
C GLN A 40 5.55 -5.26 -16.41
N PHE A 41 5.77 -4.36 -15.47
CA PHE A 41 5.16 -3.04 -15.52
C PHE A 41 6.14 -1.95 -15.06
N THR A 42 5.83 -0.73 -15.48
CA THR A 42 6.56 0.48 -15.09
C THR A 42 5.56 1.43 -14.45
N TRP A 43 5.86 1.90 -13.25
CA TRP A 43 5.14 3.01 -12.63
C TRP A 43 5.98 4.27 -12.71
N GLN A 44 5.37 5.36 -13.17
CA GLN A 44 5.96 6.69 -13.11
C GLN A 44 4.95 7.65 -12.48
N GLY A 45 5.40 8.42 -11.49
CA GLY A 45 4.55 9.38 -10.81
C GLY A 45 5.34 10.31 -9.91
N ALA A 46 4.73 11.46 -9.59
CA ALA A 46 5.25 12.38 -8.58
C ALA A 46 4.92 11.84 -7.18
N ASP A 47 5.95 11.44 -6.42
CA ASP A 47 5.77 10.81 -5.11
C ASP A 47 5.10 11.76 -4.11
N SER A 48 5.49 13.04 -4.11
CA SER A 48 4.91 14.05 -3.24
C SER A 48 3.44 14.30 -3.56
N ALA A 49 3.08 14.35 -4.85
CA ALA A 49 1.69 14.56 -5.27
C ALA A 49 0.80 13.35 -4.94
N LEU A 50 1.34 12.13 -5.01
CA LEU A 50 0.63 10.92 -4.60
C LEU A 50 0.45 10.85 -3.07
N ALA A 51 1.47 11.25 -2.30
CA ALA A 51 1.46 11.12 -0.84
C ALA A 51 0.68 12.24 -0.12
N ALA A 52 0.72 13.47 -0.62
CA ALA A 52 0.10 14.63 0.02
C ALA A 52 -1.40 14.44 0.38
N PRO A 53 -2.28 13.94 -0.51
CA PRO A 53 -3.69 13.73 -0.16
C PRO A 53 -3.88 12.65 0.92
N LEU A 54 -3.02 11.62 0.94
CA LEU A 54 -3.09 10.55 1.95
C LEU A 54 -2.87 11.09 3.37
N VAL A 55 -1.99 12.09 3.52
CA VAL A 55 -1.77 12.76 4.81
C VAL A 55 -3.03 13.50 5.28
N LEU A 56 -3.72 14.19 4.37
CA LEU A 56 -4.96 14.90 4.70
C LEU A 56 -6.06 13.92 5.12
N ASP A 57 -6.18 12.80 4.40
CA ASP A 57 -7.15 11.75 4.73
C ASP A 57 -6.84 11.11 6.08
N LEU A 58 -5.57 10.79 6.37
CA LEU A 58 -5.16 10.24 7.65
C LEU A 58 -5.50 11.18 8.82
N VAL A 59 -5.23 12.48 8.70
CA VAL A 59 -5.58 13.45 9.76
C VAL A 59 -7.08 13.44 10.03
N ARG A 60 -7.90 13.46 8.98
CA ARG A 60 -9.37 13.47 9.10
C ARG A 60 -9.92 12.17 9.70
N LEU A 61 -9.35 11.03 9.31
CA LEU A 61 -9.78 9.72 9.79
C LEU A 61 -9.34 9.46 11.24
N VAL A 62 -8.14 9.91 11.62
CA VAL A 62 -7.67 9.86 13.01
C VAL A 62 -8.51 10.77 13.90
N ASP A 63 -8.88 11.97 13.43
CA ASP A 63 -9.79 12.87 14.15
C ASP A 63 -11.18 12.24 14.34
N LEU A 64 -11.72 11.58 13.31
CA LEU A 64 -12.97 10.81 13.41
C LEU A 64 -12.86 9.71 14.48
N ALA A 65 -11.80 8.90 14.46
CA ALA A 65 -11.58 7.84 15.44
C ALA A 65 -11.44 8.42 16.86
N ALA A 66 -10.70 9.52 17.02
CA ALA A 66 -10.56 10.21 18.29
C ALA A 66 -11.91 10.75 18.81
N SER A 67 -12.76 11.30 17.93
CA SER A 67 -14.11 11.77 18.30
C SER A 67 -15.03 10.64 18.78
N ARG A 68 -14.79 9.40 18.33
CA ARG A 68 -15.45 8.18 18.79
C ARG A 68 -14.82 7.56 20.05
N GLY A 69 -13.77 8.18 20.58
CA GLY A 69 -13.06 7.72 21.79
C GLY A 69 -12.07 6.58 21.54
N GLU A 70 -11.75 6.26 20.29
CA GLU A 70 -10.79 5.19 19.94
C GLU A 70 -9.36 5.58 20.32
N ARG A 71 -8.55 4.58 20.70
CA ARG A 71 -7.17 4.74 21.17
C ARG A 71 -6.31 3.57 20.74
N GLY A 72 -5.00 3.77 20.71
CA GLY A 72 -4.04 2.73 20.32
C GLY A 72 -3.87 2.65 18.80
N GLY A 73 -3.39 1.51 18.30
CA GLY A 73 -3.21 1.29 16.87
C GLY A 73 -4.55 1.17 16.14
N LEU A 74 -4.74 1.99 15.10
CA LEU A 74 -5.97 2.04 14.31
C LEU A 74 -5.86 1.11 13.09
N GLY A 75 -6.11 -0.19 13.30
CA GLY A 75 -5.94 -1.21 12.25
C GLY A 75 -6.76 -0.98 10.97
N HIS A 76 -7.88 -0.26 11.06
CA HIS A 76 -8.69 0.14 9.90
C HIS A 76 -8.00 1.15 8.97
N LEU A 77 -6.89 1.76 9.40
CA LEU A 77 -6.05 2.65 8.58
C LEU A 77 -4.92 1.92 7.85
N ALA A 78 -4.89 0.58 7.89
CA ALA A 78 -3.84 -0.23 7.26
C ALA A 78 -3.63 0.08 5.76
N PHE A 79 -4.71 0.44 5.06
CA PHE A 79 -4.73 0.83 3.64
C PHE A 79 -3.69 1.90 3.27
N PHE A 80 -3.31 2.77 4.21
CA PHE A 80 -2.40 3.90 3.95
C PHE A 80 -0.92 3.55 4.14
N PHE A 81 -0.58 2.36 4.63
CA PHE A 81 0.78 2.02 5.06
C PHE A 81 1.32 0.76 4.39
N LYS A 82 2.61 0.78 4.03
CA LYS A 82 3.32 -0.41 3.54
C LYS A 82 3.49 -1.49 4.61
N SER A 83 3.59 -1.07 5.87
CA SER A 83 3.76 -1.92 7.05
C SER A 83 2.78 -1.45 8.11
N PRO A 84 1.51 -1.87 8.03
CA PRO A 84 0.49 -1.41 8.95
C PRO A 84 0.76 -1.89 10.38
N VAL A 85 0.34 -1.09 11.35
CA VAL A 85 0.36 -1.46 12.78
C VAL A 85 -1.03 -1.94 13.18
N SER A 86 -1.10 -2.96 14.03
CA SER A 86 -2.37 -3.52 14.53
C SER A 86 -3.29 -4.07 13.42
N CYS A 87 -2.71 -4.50 12.30
CA CYS A 87 -3.39 -5.19 11.22
C CYS A 87 -2.39 -6.11 10.52
N GLU A 88 -2.73 -7.40 10.39
CA GLU A 88 -1.90 -8.41 9.70
C GLU A 88 -2.28 -8.55 8.22
N VAL A 89 -3.37 -7.89 7.80
CA VAL A 89 -3.86 -7.94 6.41
C VAL A 89 -2.96 -7.05 5.54
N HIS A 90 -2.41 -7.63 4.48
CA HIS A 90 -1.63 -6.92 3.45
C HIS A 90 -2.35 -6.82 2.09
N ASP A 91 -3.51 -7.45 1.94
CA ASP A 91 -4.33 -7.32 0.74
C ASP A 91 -4.97 -5.92 0.70
N LEU A 92 -4.70 -5.16 -0.36
CA LEU A 92 -5.13 -3.77 -0.48
C LEU A 92 -6.66 -3.63 -0.55
N ALA A 93 -7.36 -4.57 -1.20
CA ALA A 93 -8.80 -4.51 -1.36
C ALA A 93 -9.51 -4.83 -0.03
N GLU A 94 -8.97 -5.79 0.72
CA GLU A 94 -9.46 -6.11 2.06
C GLU A 94 -9.20 -4.96 3.05
N GLN A 95 -8.01 -4.35 3.02
CA GLN A 95 -7.71 -3.15 3.81
C GLN A 95 -8.66 -1.99 3.48
N TYR A 96 -9.01 -1.78 2.22
CA TYR A 96 -9.99 -0.77 1.82
C TYR A 96 -11.39 -1.09 2.33
N ALA A 97 -11.80 -2.36 2.32
CA ALA A 97 -13.08 -2.78 2.87
C ALA A 97 -13.16 -2.52 4.38
N LEU A 98 -12.09 -2.81 5.14
CA LEU A 98 -11.97 -2.50 6.57
C LEU A 98 -12.10 -1.00 6.84
N LEU A 99 -11.43 -0.16 6.06
CA LEU A 99 -11.55 1.29 6.12
C LEU A 99 -13.00 1.74 5.87
N CYS A 100 -13.62 1.27 4.79
CA CYS A 100 -15.01 1.60 4.46
C CYS A 100 -16.00 1.17 5.54
N GLN A 101 -15.82 -0.01 6.13
CA GLN A 101 -16.65 -0.50 7.23
C GLN A 101 -16.55 0.42 8.45
N HIS A 102 -15.32 0.81 8.82
CA HIS A 102 -15.09 1.75 9.93
C HIS A 102 -15.74 3.12 9.68
N VAL A 103 -15.54 3.71 8.49
CA VAL A 103 -16.09 5.03 8.16
C VAL A 103 -17.63 5.02 8.21
N LYS A 104 -18.27 3.94 7.74
CA LYS A 104 -19.72 3.77 7.80
C LYS A 104 -20.28 3.62 9.22
N GLY A 105 -19.42 3.41 10.22
CA GLY A 105 -19.78 3.46 11.65
C GLY A 105 -20.08 2.11 12.30
N ALA A 106 -19.79 1.00 11.62
CA ALA A 106 -20.41 -0.32 11.87
C ALA A 106 -21.93 -0.29 11.70
#